data_AF-A0A0G0NKC2-F1
#
_entry.id   AF-A0A0G0NKC2-F1
#
_cell.length_a   1.000
_cell.length_b   1.000
_cell.length_c   1.000
_cell.angle_alpha   90.00
_cell.angle_beta   90.00
_cell.angle_gamma   90.00
#
_symmetry.space_group_name_H-M   'P 1'
#
loop_
_entity.id
_entity.type
_entity.pdbx_description
1 polymer ?
#
loop_
_entity_poly.entity_id
_entity_poly.type
_entity_poly.pdbx_seq_one_letter_code
_entity_poly.pdbx_strand_id
1 'polypeptide(L)'
;MGFNEQPSTVSYLDSHIDTMLKAPELTGIRTWYEGQLANLGEITVTPAPLTDGDRWRRELTSAGEVDKVDGAFFTLQGQAITKYNPDGSVSSGWTQPGLLQKEGEIEIPTPEGSRKIKFSGAIGIIKDANGNVLLTVAQEPFAQTPKRALARTPFQTSSTKLQGIVDGNRDLDPTLYDLIASVATGKSPSEIFQMGDVSLFPLSYADANRIAATNIGFVLAVTDAKLAKKLESDGKNRWCSIEEVKGLTKAGLLNGLTATAIFATS
;
A
#
# COMPACT_ATOMS: atom_id res chain seq x y z
N MET A 1 -2.03 -7.03 -43.09
CA MET A 1 -2.77 -6.11 -42.22
C MET A 1 -1.75 -5.47 -41.31
N GLY A 2 -1.46 -4.19 -41.52
CA GLY A 2 -0.52 -3.46 -40.65
C GLY A 2 -1.19 -3.28 -39.29
N PHE A 3 -0.55 -3.78 -38.23
CA PHE A 3 -0.88 -3.33 -36.89
C PHE A 3 -0.46 -1.86 -36.84
N ASN A 4 -1.43 -0.96 -36.80
CA ASN A 4 -1.19 0.43 -36.43
C ASN A 4 -0.47 0.37 -35.08
N GLU A 5 0.78 0.87 -35.05
CA GLU A 5 1.49 1.12 -33.80
C GLU A 5 0.62 2.07 -32.98
N GLN A 6 -0.06 1.53 -31.96
CA GLN A 6 -0.61 2.39 -30.93
C GLN A 6 0.57 3.20 -30.37
N PRO A 7 0.43 4.52 -30.18
CA PRO A 7 1.44 5.29 -29.47
C PRO A 7 1.75 4.54 -28.18
N SER A 8 3.04 4.30 -27.91
CA SER A 8 3.46 3.55 -26.72
C SER A 8 2.69 4.11 -25.52
N THR A 9 2.06 3.24 -24.73
CA THR A 9 1.25 3.62 -23.56
C THR A 9 1.95 4.64 -22.66
N VAL A 10 3.29 4.61 -22.65
CA VAL A 10 4.19 5.56 -21.99
C VAL A 10 4.00 7.00 -22.49
N SER A 11 3.96 7.26 -23.80
CA SER A 11 3.84 8.63 -24.32
C SER A 11 2.47 9.26 -24.05
N TYR A 12 1.41 8.44 -23.97
CA TYR A 12 0.08 8.92 -23.59
C TYR A 12 0.02 9.30 -22.11
N LEU A 13 0.56 8.45 -21.24
CA LEU A 13 0.65 8.69 -19.80
C LEU A 13 1.47 9.94 -19.48
N ASP A 14 2.63 10.12 -20.13
CA ASP A 14 3.48 11.30 -19.93
C ASP A 14 2.73 12.60 -20.29
N SER A 15 2.03 12.64 -21.44
CA SER A 15 1.23 13.81 -21.84
C SER A 15 0.02 14.07 -20.94
N HIS A 16 -0.58 13.02 -20.39
CA HIS A 16 -1.74 13.11 -19.50
C HIS A 16 -1.35 13.61 -18.11
N ILE A 17 -0.29 13.04 -17.53
CA ILE A 17 0.29 13.47 -16.24
C ILE A 17 0.69 14.95 -16.32
N ASP A 18 1.38 15.32 -17.40
CA ASP A 18 1.79 16.69 -17.68
C ASP A 18 0.62 17.67 -17.66
N THR A 19 -0.49 17.30 -18.29
CA THR A 19 -1.65 18.19 -18.45
C THR A 19 -2.35 18.41 -17.10
N MET A 20 -2.40 17.39 -16.25
CA MET A 20 -3.18 17.43 -15.02
C MET A 20 -2.46 18.11 -13.87
N LEU A 21 -1.13 18.02 -13.82
CA LEU A 21 -0.31 18.74 -12.84
C LEU A 21 0.09 20.16 -13.28
N LYS A 22 -0.41 20.66 -14.42
CA LYS A 22 -0.16 22.03 -14.91
C LYS A 22 -1.04 23.11 -14.28
N ALA A 23 -2.06 22.74 -13.50
CA ALA A 23 -2.87 23.70 -12.76
C ALA A 23 -1.98 24.49 -11.76
N PRO A 24 -2.05 25.83 -11.70
CA PRO A 24 -1.16 26.65 -10.87
C PRO A 24 -1.10 26.21 -9.40
N GLU A 25 -2.26 25.82 -8.85
CA GLU A 25 -2.43 25.33 -7.47
C GLU A 25 -1.73 23.99 -7.20
N LEU A 26 -1.40 23.21 -8.24
CA LEU A 26 -0.69 21.93 -8.13
C LEU A 26 0.81 22.05 -8.42
N THR A 27 1.32 23.26 -8.66
CA THR A 27 2.75 23.47 -8.97
C THR A 27 3.66 22.95 -7.85
N GLY A 28 3.27 23.14 -6.58
CA GLY A 28 4.06 22.69 -5.44
C GLY A 28 4.20 21.16 -5.39
N ILE A 29 3.10 20.43 -5.61
CA ILE A 29 3.12 18.96 -5.59
C ILE A 29 3.87 18.37 -6.79
N ARG A 30 3.74 19.01 -7.97
CA ARG A 30 4.49 18.61 -9.16
C ARG A 30 6.00 18.73 -8.92
N THR A 31 6.46 19.91 -8.52
CA THR A 31 7.90 20.17 -8.28
C THR A 31 8.47 19.22 -7.24
N TRP A 32 7.73 18.95 -6.16
CA TRP A 32 8.15 17.99 -5.15
C TRP A 32 8.26 16.57 -5.73
N TYR A 33 7.24 16.09 -6.45
CA TYR A 33 7.23 14.74 -7.03
C TYR A 33 8.36 14.56 -8.05
N GLU A 34 8.54 15.50 -8.97
CA GLU A 34 9.64 15.52 -9.94
C GLU A 34 11.02 15.54 -9.24
N GLY A 35 11.14 16.32 -8.16
CA GLY A 35 12.33 16.34 -7.31
C GLY A 35 12.64 14.97 -6.69
N GLN A 36 11.61 14.23 -6.25
CA GLN A 36 11.80 12.85 -5.77
C GLN A 36 12.24 11.91 -6.90
N LEU A 37 11.64 12.02 -8.10
CA LEU A 37 12.02 11.21 -9.25
C LEU A 37 13.50 11.34 -9.59
N ALA A 38 14.07 12.55 -9.50
CA ALA A 38 15.49 12.77 -9.77
C ALA A 38 16.43 11.94 -8.88
N ASN A 39 15.99 11.60 -7.66
CA ASN A 39 16.77 10.85 -6.67
C ASN A 39 16.56 9.32 -6.74
N LEU A 40 15.58 8.85 -7.53
CA LEU A 40 15.30 7.43 -7.67
C LEU A 40 16.14 6.78 -8.76
N GLY A 41 16.60 5.55 -8.49
CA GLY A 41 17.22 4.70 -9.50
C GLY A 41 16.20 4.16 -10.51
N GLU A 42 16.71 3.55 -11.58
CA GLU A 42 15.86 2.84 -12.54
C GLU A 42 15.51 1.43 -12.04
N ILE A 43 14.25 1.00 -12.25
CA ILE A 43 13.81 -0.37 -11.99
C ILE A 43 13.43 -1.04 -13.30
N THR A 44 14.11 -2.15 -13.58
CA THR A 44 13.72 -3.08 -14.64
C THR A 44 12.90 -4.23 -14.05
N VAL A 45 11.78 -4.53 -14.70
CA VAL A 45 10.96 -5.71 -14.38
C VAL A 45 11.07 -6.67 -15.55
N THR A 46 11.62 -7.85 -15.29
CA THR A 46 11.75 -8.93 -16.26
C THR A 46 10.84 -10.09 -15.86
N PRO A 47 10.11 -10.70 -16.82
CA PRO A 47 9.38 -11.93 -16.54
C PRO A 47 10.32 -13.00 -15.99
N ALA A 48 9.91 -13.68 -14.93
CA ALA A 48 10.61 -14.82 -14.35
C ALA A 48 9.68 -16.04 -14.32
N PRO A 49 10.21 -17.26 -14.50
CA PRO A 49 9.38 -18.47 -14.42
C PRO A 49 8.96 -18.71 -12.96
N LEU A 50 7.72 -19.17 -12.75
CA LEU A 50 7.20 -19.57 -11.43
C LEU A 50 7.85 -20.85 -10.88
N THR A 51 8.84 -21.40 -11.59
CA THR A 51 9.53 -22.66 -11.29
C THR A 51 11.03 -22.45 -11.11
N ASP A 52 11.47 -21.22 -10.84
CA ASP A 52 12.91 -20.92 -10.72
C ASP A 52 13.57 -21.56 -9.50
N GLY A 53 12.81 -22.04 -8.51
CA GLY A 53 13.31 -22.76 -7.33
C GLY A 53 14.02 -21.88 -6.30
N ASP A 54 14.59 -20.77 -6.75
CA ASP A 54 15.33 -19.79 -5.93
C ASP A 54 14.41 -18.71 -5.34
N ARG A 55 13.38 -18.29 -6.07
CA ARG A 55 12.44 -17.25 -5.62
C ARG A 55 11.05 -17.81 -5.41
N TRP A 56 10.66 -18.80 -6.21
CA TRP A 56 9.39 -19.52 -6.13
C TRP A 56 9.65 -21.02 -6.00
N ARG A 57 9.07 -21.64 -4.96
CA ARG A 57 9.10 -23.09 -4.79
C ARG A 57 7.75 -23.66 -5.17
N ARG A 58 7.74 -24.46 -6.23
CA ARG A 58 6.57 -25.26 -6.58
C ARG A 58 6.51 -26.51 -5.70
N GLU A 59 5.77 -26.44 -4.59
CA GLU A 59 5.32 -27.64 -3.89
C GLU A 59 3.90 -27.97 -4.35
N LEU A 60 3.76 -28.96 -5.24
CA LEU A 60 2.44 -29.51 -5.54
C LEU A 60 1.93 -30.27 -4.32
N THR A 61 1.28 -29.56 -3.40
CA THR A 61 0.52 -30.17 -2.30
C THR A 61 -0.74 -30.83 -2.85
N SER A 62 -1.40 -31.67 -2.04
CA SER A 62 -2.73 -32.20 -2.41
C SER A 62 -3.79 -31.11 -2.62
N ALA A 63 -3.51 -29.87 -2.20
CA ALA A 63 -4.33 -28.68 -2.43
C ALA A 63 -3.94 -27.87 -3.68
N GLY A 64 -2.87 -28.26 -4.40
CA GLY A 64 -2.46 -27.62 -5.65
C GLY A 64 -1.79 -26.25 -5.48
N GLU A 65 -1.06 -26.04 -4.38
CA GLU A 65 -0.44 -24.76 -4.03
C GLU A 65 0.90 -24.53 -4.75
N VAL A 66 1.32 -23.27 -4.84
CA VAL A 66 2.67 -22.84 -5.26
C VAL A 66 3.12 -21.72 -4.31
N ASP A 67 4.20 -21.96 -3.58
CA ASP A 67 4.69 -21.09 -2.51
C ASP A 67 5.94 -20.29 -2.90
N LYS A 68 6.19 -19.20 -2.18
CA LYS A 68 7.47 -18.47 -2.21
C LYS A 68 8.45 -19.11 -1.21
N VAL A 69 9.75 -19.14 -1.54
CA VAL A 69 10.81 -19.80 -0.75
C VAL A 69 10.91 -19.31 0.71
N ASP A 70 10.37 -18.14 1.04
CA ASP A 70 10.37 -17.55 2.39
C ASP A 70 8.98 -17.40 3.04
N GLY A 71 7.88 -17.78 2.36
CA GLY A 71 6.51 -17.69 2.89
C GLY A 71 6.06 -16.28 3.32
N ALA A 72 6.73 -15.22 2.87
CA ALA A 72 6.58 -13.86 3.43
C ALA A 72 5.57 -12.97 2.69
N PHE A 73 5.10 -13.37 1.51
CA PHE A 73 4.32 -12.50 0.61
C PHE A 73 2.91 -13.03 0.31
N PHE A 74 2.81 -14.08 -0.49
CA PHE A 74 1.55 -14.74 -0.83
C PHE A 74 1.82 -16.12 -1.43
N THR A 75 0.78 -16.95 -1.42
CA THR A 75 0.73 -18.28 -2.03
C THR A 75 -0.23 -18.24 -3.22
N LEU A 76 0.13 -18.90 -4.31
CA LEU A 76 -0.81 -19.17 -5.41
C LEU A 76 -1.53 -20.48 -5.13
N GLN A 77 -2.86 -20.46 -5.14
CA GLN A 77 -3.69 -21.63 -4.85
C GLN A 77 -4.74 -21.81 -5.96
N GLY A 78 -4.97 -23.05 -6.40
CA GLY A 78 -6.10 -23.35 -7.28
C GLY A 78 -7.43 -23.25 -6.53
N GLN A 79 -8.39 -22.49 -7.06
CA GLN A 79 -9.74 -22.38 -6.51
C GLN A 79 -10.78 -22.96 -7.46
N ALA A 80 -11.71 -23.74 -6.90
CA ALA A 80 -12.96 -24.11 -7.57
C ALA A 80 -14.07 -23.20 -7.06
N ILE A 81 -14.75 -22.49 -7.97
CA ILE A 81 -15.83 -21.55 -7.66
C ILE A 81 -17.12 -22.12 -8.22
N THR A 82 -18.15 -22.16 -7.39
CA THR A 82 -19.52 -22.54 -7.78
C THR A 82 -20.45 -21.41 -7.40
N LYS A 83 -21.14 -20.87 -8.40
CA LYS A 83 -22.18 -19.86 -8.22
C LYS A 83 -23.53 -20.57 -8.14
N TYR A 84 -24.29 -20.24 -7.11
CA TYR A 84 -25.64 -20.77 -6.89
C TYR A 84 -26.69 -19.69 -7.15
N ASN A 85 -27.85 -20.11 -7.63
CA ASN A 85 -29.07 -19.31 -7.66
C ASN A 85 -29.64 -19.16 -6.24
N PRO A 86 -30.54 -18.19 -5.98
CA PRO A 86 -31.19 -18.03 -4.67
C PRO A 86 -31.94 -19.27 -4.17
N ASP A 87 -32.37 -20.15 -5.07
CA ASP A 87 -33.04 -21.43 -4.76
C ASP A 87 -32.06 -22.55 -4.39
N GLY A 88 -30.75 -22.28 -4.38
CA GLY A 88 -29.69 -23.24 -4.08
C GLY A 88 -29.27 -24.11 -5.27
N SER A 89 -29.86 -23.96 -6.45
CA SER A 89 -29.40 -24.64 -7.66
C SER A 89 -28.10 -24.03 -8.19
N VAL A 90 -27.25 -24.81 -8.87
CA VAL A 90 -26.01 -24.29 -9.46
C VAL A 90 -26.33 -23.46 -10.71
N SER A 91 -25.86 -22.21 -10.75
CA SER A 91 -25.96 -21.35 -11.93
C SER A 91 -24.76 -21.48 -12.86
N SER A 92 -23.55 -21.59 -12.30
CA SER A 92 -22.30 -21.75 -13.06
C SER A 92 -21.14 -22.20 -12.15
N GLY A 93 -20.05 -22.68 -12.73
CA GLY A 93 -18.83 -22.99 -12.00
C GLY A 93 -17.59 -22.89 -12.87
N TRP A 94 -16.45 -22.57 -12.27
CA TRP A 94 -15.16 -22.47 -12.94
C TRP A 94 -14.01 -22.72 -11.95
N THR A 95 -12.80 -22.87 -12.49
CA THR A 95 -11.57 -22.89 -11.68
C THR A 95 -10.66 -21.74 -12.08
N GLN A 96 -9.93 -21.19 -11.11
CA GLN A 96 -8.97 -20.10 -11.35
C GLN A 96 -7.85 -20.13 -10.30
N PRO A 97 -6.68 -19.54 -10.57
CA PRO A 97 -5.71 -19.25 -9.53
C PRO A 97 -6.23 -18.14 -8.60
N GLY A 98 -6.01 -18.31 -7.30
CA GLY A 98 -6.19 -17.29 -6.28
C GLY A 98 -4.88 -16.99 -5.56
N LEU A 99 -4.76 -15.75 -5.10
CA LEU A 99 -3.64 -15.22 -4.33
C LEU A 99 -4.03 -15.25 -2.85
N LEU A 100 -3.55 -16.25 -2.13
CA LEU A 100 -3.70 -16.32 -0.68
C LEU A 100 -2.65 -15.44 -0.01
N GLN A 101 -3.08 -14.39 0.69
CA GLN A 101 -2.16 -13.55 1.46
C GLN A 101 -2.01 -14.08 2.88
N LYS A 102 -0.79 -13.96 3.42
CA LYS A 102 -0.52 -14.34 4.79
C LYS A 102 -1.12 -13.29 5.72
N GLU A 103 -2.08 -13.70 6.54
CA GLU A 103 -2.61 -12.88 7.62
C GLU A 103 -1.73 -13.00 8.88
N GLY A 104 -1.66 -11.90 9.62
CA GLY A 104 -1.09 -11.82 10.96
C GLY A 104 -2.15 -11.28 11.91
N GLU A 105 -1.84 -11.31 13.20
CA GLU A 105 -2.68 -10.76 14.25
C GLU A 105 -1.95 -9.60 14.91
N ILE A 106 -2.67 -8.52 15.19
CA ILE A 106 -2.21 -7.48 16.10
C ILE A 106 -3.24 -7.28 17.21
N GLU A 107 -2.74 -7.03 18.41
CA GLU A 107 -3.57 -6.70 19.56
C GLU A 107 -3.73 -5.19 19.66
N ILE A 108 -4.98 -4.74 19.68
CA ILE A 108 -5.33 -3.33 19.73
C ILE A 108 -6.12 -3.06 21.01
N PRO A 109 -5.74 -2.05 21.81
CA PRO A 109 -6.52 -1.65 22.96
C PRO A 109 -7.89 -1.11 22.54
N THR A 110 -8.93 -1.49 23.27
CA THR A 110 -10.28 -0.96 23.12
C THR A 110 -10.79 -0.49 24.48
N PRO A 111 -11.88 0.30 24.56
CA PRO A 111 -12.49 0.66 25.84
C PRO A 111 -12.86 -0.55 26.71
N GLU A 112 -13.12 -1.71 26.08
CA GLU A 112 -13.49 -2.97 26.72
C GLU A 112 -12.28 -3.88 27.05
N GLY A 113 -11.05 -3.45 26.77
CA GLY A 113 -9.82 -4.21 27.03
C GLY A 113 -8.91 -4.24 25.81
N SER A 114 -8.71 -5.41 25.22
CA SER A 114 -7.93 -5.57 23.99
C SER A 114 -8.64 -6.48 23.00
N ARG A 115 -8.44 -6.23 21.72
CA ARG A 115 -9.00 -7.03 20.63
C ARG A 115 -7.89 -7.42 19.66
N LYS A 116 -7.83 -8.71 19.35
CA LYS A 116 -7.00 -9.22 18.26
C LYS A 116 -7.69 -9.01 16.92
N ILE A 117 -6.98 -8.39 15.98
CA ILE A 117 -7.46 -8.19 14.61
C ILE A 117 -6.57 -8.97 13.66
N LYS A 118 -7.19 -9.81 12.82
CA LYS A 118 -6.53 -10.49 11.71
C LYS A 118 -6.52 -9.60 10.48
N PHE A 119 -5.37 -9.48 9.85
CA PHE A 119 -5.19 -8.69 8.64
C PHE A 119 -3.97 -9.16 7.85
N SER A 120 -3.95 -8.88 6.55
CA SER A 120 -2.86 -9.13 5.61
C SER A 120 -1.95 -7.91 5.44
N GLY A 121 -2.50 -6.71 5.46
CA GLY A 121 -1.76 -5.47 5.27
C GLY A 121 -2.36 -4.29 6.02
N ALA A 122 -1.51 -3.33 6.35
CA ALA A 122 -1.86 -2.15 7.13
C ALA A 122 -1.45 -0.88 6.39
N ILE A 123 -2.31 0.14 6.43
CA ILE A 123 -2.08 1.46 5.86
C ILE A 123 -2.33 2.53 6.92
N GLY A 124 -1.30 3.28 7.26
CA GLY A 124 -1.36 4.38 8.22
C GLY A 124 -1.42 5.73 7.51
N ILE A 125 -2.49 6.47 7.73
CA ILE A 125 -2.65 7.85 7.26
C ILE A 125 -2.16 8.76 8.36
N ILE A 126 -1.09 9.51 8.10
CA ILE A 126 -0.56 10.48 9.05
C ILE A 126 -1.07 11.85 8.64
N LYS A 127 -1.81 12.53 9.54
CA LYS A 127 -2.37 13.88 9.31
C LYS A 127 -1.69 14.91 10.22
N ASP A 128 -1.43 16.10 9.71
CA ASP A 128 -1.00 17.23 10.55
C ASP A 128 -2.19 17.92 11.23
N ALA A 129 -1.93 18.97 12.02
CA ALA A 129 -2.96 19.77 12.69
C ALA A 129 -3.95 20.47 11.73
N ASN A 130 -3.60 20.62 10.45
CA ASN A 130 -4.45 21.23 9.42
C ASN A 130 -5.22 20.17 8.61
N GLY A 131 -5.06 18.88 8.92
CA GLY A 131 -5.63 17.77 8.17
C GLY A 131 -4.90 17.43 6.87
N ASN A 132 -3.72 18.01 6.61
CA ASN A 132 -2.87 17.62 5.48
C ASN A 132 -2.31 16.22 5.72
N VAL A 133 -2.18 15.44 4.65
CA VAL A 133 -1.71 14.06 4.71
C VAL A 133 -0.22 13.99 4.38
N LEU A 134 0.56 13.28 5.20
CA LEU A 134 1.95 13.00 4.90
C LEU A 134 2.06 11.97 3.77
N LEU A 135 2.65 12.37 2.65
CA LEU A 135 2.95 11.48 1.53
C LEU A 135 4.47 11.34 1.35
N THR A 136 4.85 10.20 0.77
CA THR A 136 6.20 9.90 0.29
C THR A 136 6.12 9.39 -1.15
N VAL A 137 7.24 9.40 -1.88
CA VAL A 137 7.32 8.78 -3.21
C VAL A 137 8.14 7.51 -3.11
N ALA A 138 7.58 6.39 -3.56
CA ALA A 138 8.30 5.12 -3.61
C ALA A 138 8.02 4.39 -4.92
N GLN A 139 8.92 3.49 -5.30
CA GLN A 139 8.77 2.69 -6.51
C GLN A 139 7.88 1.47 -6.27
N GLU A 140 6.92 1.25 -7.17
CA GLU A 140 6.08 0.06 -7.21
C GLU A 140 6.32 -0.67 -8.54
N PRO A 141 6.84 -1.90 -8.54
CA PRO A 141 7.35 -2.55 -9.76
C PRO A 141 6.38 -2.59 -10.94
N PHE A 142 5.07 -2.60 -10.71
CA PHE A 142 4.06 -2.67 -11.76
C PHE A 142 3.37 -1.34 -12.06
N ALA A 143 3.78 -0.23 -11.41
CA ALA A 143 3.26 1.08 -11.72
C ALA A 143 3.65 1.50 -13.14
N GLN A 144 2.68 2.01 -13.88
CA GLN A 144 2.87 2.59 -15.21
C GLN A 144 3.09 4.11 -15.09
N THR A 145 4.09 4.51 -14.31
CA THR A 145 4.45 5.90 -14.06
C THR A 145 5.94 6.11 -14.31
N PRO A 146 6.42 7.36 -14.47
CA PRO A 146 7.85 7.65 -14.55
C PRO A 146 8.62 6.97 -13.41
N LYS A 147 9.68 6.25 -13.75
CA LYS A 147 10.49 5.43 -12.82
C LYS A 147 9.69 4.44 -11.97
N ARG A 148 8.47 4.09 -12.39
CA ARG A 148 7.53 3.25 -11.64
C ARG A 148 7.24 3.79 -10.24
N ALA A 149 7.32 5.11 -10.06
CA ALA A 149 7.17 5.76 -8.77
C ALA A 149 5.74 6.24 -8.53
N LEU A 150 5.23 6.05 -7.32
CA LEU A 150 3.92 6.54 -6.91
C LEU A 150 4.04 7.30 -5.60
N ALA A 151 3.27 8.37 -5.47
CA ALA A 151 3.00 8.97 -4.17
C ALA A 151 2.15 8.00 -3.34
N ARG A 152 2.48 7.83 -2.06
CA ARG A 152 1.78 6.94 -1.14
C ARG A 152 1.94 7.39 0.30
N THR A 153 1.17 6.81 1.22
CA THR A 153 1.47 6.97 2.65
C THR A 153 2.82 6.33 2.97
N PRO A 154 3.62 6.92 3.87
CA PRO A 154 4.88 6.33 4.31
C PRO A 154 4.68 5.09 5.19
N PHE A 155 3.47 4.90 5.75
CA PHE A 155 3.08 3.70 6.48
C PHE A 155 2.20 2.81 5.61
N GLN A 156 2.81 1.88 4.87
CA GLN A 156 2.07 0.82 4.18
C GLN A 156 2.91 -0.46 4.16
N THR A 157 2.43 -1.50 4.83
CA THR A 157 3.21 -2.70 5.18
C THR A 157 2.34 -3.96 5.28
N SER A 158 2.96 -5.14 5.27
CA SER A 158 2.27 -6.40 5.58
C SER A 158 2.10 -6.58 7.09
N SER A 159 1.14 -7.41 7.49
CA SER A 159 0.87 -7.73 8.90
C SER A 159 2.07 -8.38 9.60
N THR A 160 2.72 -9.32 8.95
CA THR A 160 3.90 -10.02 9.51
C THR A 160 5.08 -9.08 9.74
N LYS A 161 5.33 -8.17 8.79
CA LYS A 161 6.38 -7.15 8.94
C LYS A 161 6.00 -6.16 10.04
N LEU A 162 4.75 -5.70 10.07
CA LEU A 162 4.28 -4.77 11.09
C LEU A 162 4.43 -5.36 12.50
N GLN A 163 4.00 -6.61 12.70
CA GLN A 163 4.11 -7.28 13.98
C GLN A 163 5.57 -7.32 14.46
N GLY A 164 6.51 -7.72 13.60
CA GLY A 164 7.92 -7.74 13.96
C GLY A 164 8.50 -6.35 14.29
N ILE A 165 8.06 -5.30 13.60
CA ILE A 165 8.46 -3.91 13.90
C ILE A 165 7.89 -3.47 15.27
N VAL A 166 6.62 -3.77 15.53
CA VAL A 166 5.94 -3.53 16.80
C VAL A 166 6.64 -4.25 17.95
N ASP A 167 7.16 -5.46 17.70
CA ASP A 167 7.94 -6.26 18.65
C ASP A 167 9.40 -5.75 18.82
N GLY A 168 9.77 -4.64 18.17
CA GLY A 168 11.07 -4.00 18.33
C GLY A 168 12.11 -4.37 17.27
N ASN A 169 11.78 -5.19 16.27
CA ASN A 169 12.72 -5.61 15.24
C ASN A 169 12.89 -4.54 14.15
N ARG A 170 13.82 -3.61 14.39
CA ARG A 170 14.17 -2.53 13.45
C ARG A 170 14.72 -3.04 12.11
N ASP A 171 15.35 -4.21 12.07
CA ASP A 171 16.03 -4.70 10.86
C ASP A 171 15.06 -5.13 9.75
N LEU A 172 13.79 -5.37 10.08
CA LEU A 172 12.75 -5.70 9.09
C LEU A 172 12.42 -4.55 8.15
N ASP A 173 12.46 -3.31 8.67
CA ASP A 173 12.24 -2.08 7.92
C ASP A 173 12.68 -0.87 8.77
N PRO A 174 13.98 -0.49 8.72
CA PRO A 174 14.51 0.58 9.55
C PRO A 174 13.78 1.91 9.35
N THR A 175 13.37 2.20 8.10
CA THR A 175 12.66 3.44 7.75
C THR A 175 11.28 3.47 8.38
N LEU A 176 10.50 2.38 8.26
CA LEU A 176 9.18 2.30 8.87
C LEU A 176 9.26 2.26 10.40
N TYR A 177 10.24 1.55 10.96
CA TYR A 177 10.49 1.55 12.40
C TYR A 177 10.75 2.98 12.92
N ASP A 178 11.68 3.72 12.29
CA ASP A 178 12.06 5.06 12.73
C ASP A 178 10.90 6.06 12.54
N LEU A 179 10.07 5.88 11.51
CA LEU A 179 8.81 6.60 11.33
C LEU A 179 7.85 6.36 12.50
N ILE A 180 7.58 5.08 12.80
CA ILE A 180 6.67 4.68 13.88
C ILE A 180 7.16 5.20 15.22
N ALA A 181 8.44 5.00 15.53
CA ALA A 181 9.06 5.49 16.76
C ALA A 181 9.00 7.03 16.88
N SER A 182 9.15 7.74 15.75
CA SER A 182 9.02 9.21 15.72
C SER A 182 7.59 9.65 15.98
N VAL A 183 6.61 9.01 15.35
CA VAL A 183 5.18 9.33 15.55
C VAL A 183 4.74 8.98 16.97
N ALA A 184 5.25 7.89 17.53
CA ALA A 184 4.99 7.45 18.91
C ALA A 184 5.56 8.37 20.01
N THR A 185 6.15 9.53 19.67
CA THR A 185 6.59 10.57 20.62
C THR A 185 7.50 10.07 21.77
N GLY A 186 8.38 9.10 21.49
CA GLY A 186 9.31 8.54 22.48
C GLY A 186 8.81 7.30 23.20
N LYS A 187 7.63 6.80 22.82
CA LYS A 187 7.12 5.48 23.17
C LYS A 187 7.68 4.40 22.25
N SER A 188 7.57 3.15 22.68
CA SER A 188 7.97 2.02 21.85
C SER A 188 7.01 1.83 20.67
N PRO A 189 7.46 1.27 19.52
CA PRO A 189 6.59 1.02 18.36
C PRO A 189 5.31 0.24 18.67
N SER A 190 5.30 -0.58 19.73
CA SER A 190 4.12 -1.32 20.18
C SER A 190 2.99 -0.44 20.72
N GLU A 191 3.30 0.80 21.09
CA GLU A 191 2.30 1.75 21.59
C GLU A 191 1.63 2.55 20.47
N ILE A 192 1.94 2.32 19.19
CA ILE A 192 1.37 3.10 18.09
C ILE A 192 -0.15 3.01 18.01
N PHE A 193 -0.71 1.83 18.34
CA PHE A 193 -2.16 1.61 18.42
C PHE A 193 -2.77 2.05 19.77
N GLN A 194 -1.94 2.44 20.73
CA GLN A 194 -2.32 3.01 22.03
C GLN A 194 -2.29 4.55 22.03
N MET A 195 -1.75 5.16 20.97
CA MET A 195 -1.86 6.59 20.76
C MET A 195 -3.34 6.96 20.60
N GLY A 196 -3.79 8.04 21.24
CA GLY A 196 -5.21 8.45 21.18
C GLY A 196 -5.75 8.59 19.73
N ASP A 197 -7.06 8.37 19.59
CA ASP A 197 -7.85 8.45 18.34
C ASP A 197 -7.32 7.66 17.13
N VAL A 198 -6.76 6.45 17.34
CA VAL A 198 -6.58 5.52 16.22
C VAL A 198 -7.94 5.03 15.73
N SER A 199 -8.42 5.62 14.64
CA SER A 199 -9.63 5.17 13.95
C SER A 199 -9.28 4.06 12.96
N LEU A 200 -9.60 2.82 13.31
CA LEU A 200 -9.45 1.67 12.40
C LEU A 200 -10.63 1.59 11.44
N PHE A 201 -10.35 1.30 10.18
CA PHE A 201 -11.39 1.08 9.18
C PHE A 201 -10.99 -0.03 8.21
N PRO A 202 -11.96 -0.83 7.72
CA PRO A 202 -11.69 -1.83 6.71
C PRO A 202 -11.30 -1.14 5.40
N LEU A 203 -10.27 -1.66 4.74
CA LEU A 203 -9.92 -1.27 3.38
C LEU A 203 -10.38 -2.35 2.41
N SER A 204 -11.24 -1.97 1.46
CA SER A 204 -11.70 -2.86 0.40
C SER A 204 -10.54 -3.23 -0.53
N TYR A 205 -10.58 -4.46 -1.05
CA TYR A 205 -9.71 -4.88 -2.14
C TYR A 205 -10.44 -4.73 -3.47
N ALA A 206 -9.66 -4.68 -4.55
CA ALA A 206 -10.16 -5.04 -5.87
C ALA A 206 -10.30 -6.57 -5.92
N ASP A 207 -11.51 -7.04 -5.59
CA ASP A 207 -11.85 -8.45 -5.29
C ASP A 207 -12.22 -9.27 -6.54
N ALA A 208 -11.26 -10.02 -7.08
CA ALA A 208 -11.60 -11.14 -7.96
C ALA A 208 -10.69 -12.37 -7.81
N ASN A 209 -9.45 -12.18 -7.36
CA ASN A 209 -8.44 -13.24 -7.32
C ASN A 209 -7.62 -13.27 -6.02
N ARG A 210 -8.05 -12.60 -4.95
CA ARG A 210 -7.40 -12.63 -3.64
C ARG A 210 -8.21 -13.44 -2.64
N ILE A 211 -7.52 -14.21 -1.81
CA ILE A 211 -8.08 -15.09 -0.78
C ILE A 211 -7.59 -14.60 0.58
N ALA A 212 -8.50 -14.46 1.55
CA ALA A 212 -8.18 -14.03 2.94
C ALA A 212 -7.27 -12.79 2.99
N ALA A 213 -7.54 -11.84 2.11
CA ALA A 213 -6.84 -10.57 2.06
C ALA A 213 -7.73 -9.58 2.81
N THR A 214 -7.46 -9.33 4.09
CA THR A 214 -8.13 -8.25 4.86
C THR A 214 -7.12 -7.14 5.11
N ASN A 215 -7.35 -5.92 4.62
CA ASN A 215 -6.47 -4.79 4.87
C ASN A 215 -7.12 -3.91 5.94
N ILE A 216 -6.30 -3.35 6.81
CA ILE A 216 -6.74 -2.35 7.79
C ILE A 216 -6.13 -1.01 7.44
N GLY A 217 -6.97 0.02 7.48
CA GLY A 217 -6.54 1.41 7.49
C GLY A 217 -6.60 1.98 8.89
N PHE A 218 -5.74 2.93 9.20
CA PHE A 218 -5.81 3.70 10.44
C PHE A 218 -5.28 5.11 10.27
N VAL A 219 -5.72 6.03 11.14
CA VAL A 219 -5.29 7.44 11.12
C VAL A 219 -4.42 7.73 12.34
N LEU A 220 -3.33 8.46 12.14
CA LEU A 220 -2.47 9.02 13.19
C LEU A 220 -2.44 10.53 13.05
N ALA A 221 -2.78 11.26 14.11
CA ALA A 221 -2.72 12.72 14.13
C ALA A 221 -1.40 13.22 14.72
N VAL A 222 -0.74 14.15 14.03
CA VAL A 222 0.48 14.83 14.45
C VAL A 222 0.16 16.30 14.69
N THR A 223 -0.02 16.66 15.95
CA THR A 223 -0.34 18.03 16.36
C THR A 223 0.89 18.85 16.75
N ASP A 224 2.02 18.21 17.07
CA ASP A 224 3.28 18.88 17.36
C ASP A 224 3.98 19.33 16.07
N ALA A 225 4.13 20.65 15.90
CA ALA A 225 4.80 21.26 14.75
C ALA A 225 6.29 20.86 14.61
N LYS A 226 7.00 20.59 15.72
CA LYS A 226 8.40 20.13 15.66
C LYS A 226 8.47 18.73 15.10
N LEU A 227 7.58 17.85 15.54
CA LEU A 227 7.45 16.50 14.98
C LEU A 227 7.00 16.56 13.52
N ALA A 228 6.02 17.39 13.18
CA ALA A 228 5.56 17.56 11.80
C ALA A 228 6.70 17.93 10.85
N LYS A 229 7.57 18.86 11.26
CA LYS A 229 8.77 19.25 10.50
C LYS A 229 9.82 18.13 10.43
N LYS A 230 10.02 17.38 11.52
CA LYS A 230 10.93 16.21 11.52
C LYS A 230 10.46 15.14 10.52
N LEU A 231 9.15 14.94 10.42
CA LEU A 231 8.54 13.92 9.55
C LEU A 231 8.64 14.26 8.06
N GLU A 232 8.87 15.51 7.67
CA GLU A 232 9.21 15.88 6.28
C GLU A 232 10.52 15.20 5.83
N SER A 233 11.38 14.78 6.77
CA SER A 233 12.56 13.94 6.54
C SER A 233 13.47 14.48 5.43
N ASP A 234 13.88 15.74 5.54
CA ASP A 234 14.72 16.44 4.56
C ASP A 234 14.13 16.46 3.14
N GLY A 235 12.80 16.57 3.04
CA GLY A 235 12.06 16.69 1.79
C GLY A 235 11.67 15.35 1.15
N LYS A 236 12.02 14.21 1.76
CA LYS A 236 11.55 12.88 1.31
C LYS A 236 10.05 12.73 1.44
N ASN A 237 9.49 13.31 2.51
CA ASN A 237 8.06 13.33 2.74
C ASN A 237 7.52 14.76 2.60
N ARG A 238 6.24 14.89 2.28
CA ARG A 238 5.57 16.18 2.18
C ARG A 238 4.16 16.10 2.75
N TRP A 239 3.78 17.12 3.50
CA TRP A 239 2.39 17.36 3.91
C TRP A 239 1.61 17.87 2.70
N CYS A 240 0.57 17.14 2.32
CA CYS A 240 -0.23 17.41 1.13
C CYS A 240 -1.68 17.69 1.52
N SER A 241 -2.22 18.78 1.01
CA SER A 241 -3.64 19.10 1.14
C SER A 241 -4.50 18.07 0.40
N ILE A 242 -5.79 17.97 0.77
CA ILE A 242 -6.73 17.08 0.09
C ILE A 242 -6.87 17.41 -1.41
N GLU A 243 -6.77 18.68 -1.80
CA GLU A 243 -6.80 19.06 -3.22
C GLU A 243 -5.56 18.58 -3.98
N GLU A 244 -4.38 18.62 -3.37
CA GLU A 244 -3.17 18.02 -3.96
C GLU A 244 -3.29 16.48 -4.06
N VAL A 245 -3.85 15.83 -3.04
CA VAL A 245 -4.13 14.38 -3.07
C VAL A 245 -5.09 14.04 -4.21
N LYS A 246 -6.16 14.82 -4.41
CA LYS A 246 -7.08 14.67 -5.55
C LYS A 246 -6.36 14.88 -6.88
N GLY A 247 -5.48 15.88 -6.96
CA GLY A 247 -4.64 16.15 -8.14
C GLY A 247 -3.78 14.94 -8.51
N LEU A 248 -3.05 14.37 -7.55
CA LEU A 248 -2.24 13.16 -7.73
C LEU A 248 -3.08 11.94 -8.12
N THR A 249 -4.25 11.77 -7.48
CA THR A 249 -5.17 10.66 -7.76
C THR A 249 -5.65 10.72 -9.20
N LYS A 250 -6.14 11.90 -9.62
CA LYS A 250 -6.58 12.12 -10.99
C LYS A 250 -5.43 11.82 -11.95
N ALA A 251 -4.22 12.31 -11.65
CA ALA A 251 -3.04 12.13 -12.51
C ALA A 251 -2.53 10.67 -12.60
N GLY A 252 -3.12 9.74 -11.84
CA GLY A 252 -2.64 8.35 -11.78
C GLY A 252 -1.30 8.21 -11.07
N LEU A 253 -0.90 9.21 -10.28
CA LEU A 253 0.37 9.24 -9.56
C LEU A 253 0.26 8.86 -8.08
N LEU A 254 -0.96 8.73 -7.56
CA LEU A 254 -1.21 8.25 -6.20
C LEU A 254 -1.45 6.73 -6.21
N ASN A 255 -0.82 6.00 -5.29
CA ASN A 255 -1.11 4.59 -5.08
C ASN A 255 -2.61 4.40 -4.73
N GLY A 256 -3.25 3.42 -5.38
CA GLY A 256 -4.70 3.20 -5.24
C GLY A 256 -5.15 2.88 -3.83
N LEU A 257 -4.40 2.06 -3.07
CA LEU A 257 -4.74 1.76 -1.68
C LEU A 257 -4.56 2.98 -0.78
N THR A 258 -3.53 3.79 -1.03
CA THR A 258 -3.37 5.08 -0.36
C THR A 258 -4.56 6.02 -0.64
N ALA A 259 -5.00 6.11 -1.90
CA ALA A 259 -6.15 6.92 -2.28
C ALA A 259 -7.41 6.47 -1.54
N THR A 260 -7.72 5.17 -1.58
CA THR A 260 -8.86 4.57 -0.87
C THR A 260 -8.81 4.89 0.62
N ALA A 261 -7.64 4.74 1.24
CA ALA A 261 -7.49 5.01 2.67
C ALA A 261 -7.75 6.48 3.00
N ILE A 262 -7.12 7.40 2.28
CA ILE A 262 -7.27 8.84 2.53
C ILE A 262 -8.73 9.26 2.36
N PHE A 263 -9.38 8.86 1.26
CA PHE A 263 -10.76 9.28 0.98
C PHE A 263 -11.80 8.58 1.87
N ALA A 264 -11.50 7.42 2.45
CA ALA A 264 -12.36 6.81 3.45
C ALA A 264 -12.39 7.58 4.79
N THR A 265 -11.44 8.49 5.01
CA THR A 265 -11.25 9.23 6.27
C THR A 265 -11.27 10.75 6.11
N SER A 266 -11.64 11.24 4.92
CA SER A 266 -11.69 12.67 4.59
C SER A 266 -13.10 13.22 4.64
#